data_AF-A0AA90QBV9-F1
#
_entry.id   AF-A0AA90QBV9-F1
#
_cell.length_a   1.000
_cell.length_b   1.000
_cell.length_c   1.000
_cell.angle_alpha   90.00
_cell.angle_beta   90.00
_cell.angle_gamma   90.00
#
_symmetry.space_group_name_H-M   'P 1'
#
loop_
_entity.id
_entity.type
_entity.pdbx_description
1 polymer ?
#
loop_
_entity_poly.entity_id
_entity_poly.type
_entity_poly.pdbx_seq_one_letter_code
_entity_poly.pdbx_strand_id
1 'polypeptide(L)'
;MNSLVTVGDIMGQVLIHQSIPVCTTKQLASFYHCDQESIQKNYERNAERFEEGRHFVKLTGPQLKKFKNDLPTESRLVEPRAPSLMLWTEKGALRHAKILSTDKAWEVFEQLEESYFREVGMQVNENETCTLRERIPLLLAAVHALDRHGFSLPSTYRAINRAAGSQHFRSMTVGQLQRVEPIARRIVSSTDTQADWAALATVDGTQNRLTGF
;
A
#
# COMPACT_ATOMS: atom_id res chain seq x y z
N MET A 1 15.26 -4.41 9.67
CA MET A 1 16.09 -3.23 9.33
C MET A 1 15.44 -2.04 10.02
N ASN A 2 16.17 -1.32 10.86
CA ASN A 2 15.65 -0.15 11.56
C ASN A 2 15.86 1.08 10.66
N SER A 3 14.84 1.48 9.93
CA SER A 3 14.88 2.71 9.15
C SER A 3 14.44 3.86 10.04
N LEU A 4 15.27 4.89 10.13
CA LEU A 4 14.87 6.18 10.68
C LEU A 4 14.42 7.05 9.53
N VAL A 5 13.40 7.86 9.77
CA VAL A 5 12.87 8.80 8.78
C VAL A 5 12.72 10.16 9.42
N THR A 6 12.96 11.20 8.64
CA THR A 6 12.84 12.59 9.07
C THR A 6 11.55 13.15 8.48
N VAL A 7 10.62 13.53 9.35
CA VAL A 7 9.36 14.19 8.99
C VAL A 7 9.44 15.62 9.50
N GLY A 8 9.72 16.56 8.60
CA GLY A 8 10.03 17.94 8.98
C GLY A 8 11.29 18.02 9.84
N ASP A 9 11.16 18.55 11.05
CA ASP A 9 12.25 18.66 12.02
C ASP A 9 12.32 17.47 12.99
N ILE A 10 11.46 16.47 12.81
CA ILE A 10 11.30 15.36 13.76
C ILE A 10 11.82 14.07 13.16
N MET A 11 12.81 13.48 13.82
CA MET A 11 13.25 12.12 13.52
C MET A 11 12.32 11.10 14.19
N GLY A 12 11.78 10.19 13.38
CA GLY A 12 10.93 9.10 13.80
C GLY A 12 11.49 7.74 13.38
N GLN A 13 11.18 6.71 14.15
CA GLN A 13 11.44 5.34 13.74
C GLN A 13 10.36 4.86 12.77
N VAL A 14 10.74 4.26 11.65
CA VAL A 14 9.78 3.58 10.79
C VAL A 14 9.26 2.32 11.48
N LEU A 15 7.94 2.19 11.56
CA LEU A 15 7.26 0.99 12.03
C LEU A 15 6.48 0.34 10.89
N ILE A 16 6.62 -0.98 10.80
CA ILE A 16 5.91 -1.82 9.84
C ILE A 16 5.12 -2.85 10.62
N HIS A 17 3.82 -2.96 10.32
CA HIS A 17 2.96 -4.01 10.83
C HIS A 17 2.31 -4.74 9.66
N GLN A 18 2.56 -6.04 9.53
CA GLN A 18 2.05 -6.85 8.42
C GLN A 18 2.38 -6.25 7.04
N SER A 19 3.60 -5.71 6.90
CA SER A 19 4.09 -5.06 5.67
C SER A 19 3.38 -3.75 5.31
N ILE A 20 2.61 -3.18 6.25
CA ILE A 20 2.00 -1.86 6.10
C ILE A 20 2.74 -0.87 7.01
N PRO A 21 3.17 0.30 6.50
CA PRO A 21 3.69 1.37 7.35
C PRO A 21 2.62 1.87 8.31
N VAL A 22 2.99 1.94 9.58
CA VAL A 22 2.09 2.37 10.65
C VAL A 22 2.77 3.36 11.57
N CYS A 23 2.02 4.24 12.21
CA CYS A 23 2.50 5.15 13.25
C CYS A 23 1.83 4.83 14.58
N THR A 24 2.57 4.92 15.69
CA THR A 24 1.93 4.94 17.01
C THR A 24 1.26 6.29 17.28
N THR A 25 0.31 6.33 18.21
CA THR A 25 -0.26 7.59 18.71
C THR A 25 0.82 8.57 19.17
N LYS A 26 1.89 8.06 19.79
CA LYS A 26 3.03 8.85 20.23
C LYS A 26 3.78 9.51 19.07
N GLN A 27 4.02 8.76 17.98
CA GLN A 27 4.67 9.30 16.80
C GLN A 27 3.81 10.35 16.11
N LEU A 28 2.51 10.08 15.91
CA LEU A 28 1.60 11.06 15.31
C LEU A 28 1.53 12.35 16.12
N ALA A 29 1.49 12.24 17.45
CA ALA A 29 1.52 13.39 18.34
C ALA A 29 2.79 14.23 18.12
N SER A 30 3.96 13.58 18.10
CA SER A 30 5.22 14.26 17.79
C SER A 30 5.17 14.93 16.42
N PHE A 31 4.86 14.19 15.35
CA PHE A 31 4.83 14.73 13.99
C PHE A 31 3.90 15.95 13.89
N TYR A 32 2.66 15.86 14.37
CA TYR A 32 1.71 16.97 14.33
C TYR A 32 1.93 18.06 15.37
N HIS A 33 3.04 18.00 16.13
CA HIS A 33 3.37 18.95 17.20
C HIS A 33 2.21 19.14 18.20
N CYS A 34 1.58 18.04 18.60
CA CYS A 34 0.47 18.05 19.54
C CYS A 34 0.63 16.96 20.61
N ASP A 35 -0.23 17.00 21.62
CA ASP A 35 -0.20 15.99 22.69
C ASP A 35 -0.84 14.67 22.26
N GLN A 36 -0.36 13.56 22.84
CA GLN A 36 -0.96 12.23 22.61
C GLN A 36 -2.44 12.20 22.99
N GLU A 37 -2.81 12.94 24.03
CA GLU A 37 -4.20 13.07 24.47
C GLU A 37 -5.09 13.72 23.40
N SER A 38 -4.54 14.67 22.62
CA SER A 38 -5.26 15.30 21.52
C SER A 38 -5.56 14.30 20.40
N ILE A 39 -4.60 13.45 20.04
CA ILE A 39 -4.82 12.38 19.05
C ILE A 39 -5.87 11.38 19.55
N GLN A 40 -5.82 10.98 20.82
CA GLN A 40 -6.79 10.06 21.43
C GLN A 40 -8.20 10.67 21.47
N LYS A 41 -8.37 11.89 21.99
CA LYS A 41 -9.64 12.60 22.01
C LYS A 41 -10.21 12.80 20.61
N ASN A 42 -9.36 13.09 19.62
CA ASN A 42 -9.78 13.23 18.23
C ASN A 42 -10.35 11.92 17.67
N TYR A 43 -9.71 10.80 17.97
CA TYR A 43 -10.24 9.48 17.61
C TYR A 43 -11.56 9.20 18.34
N GLU A 44 -11.62 9.35 19.66
CA GLU A 44 -12.81 9.06 20.46
C GLU A 44 -14.04 9.86 20.00
N ARG A 45 -13.87 11.15 19.72
CA ARG A 45 -14.94 12.03 19.24
C ARG A 45 -15.41 11.73 17.82
N ASN A 46 -14.56 11.07 17.02
CA ASN A 46 -14.83 10.80 15.61
C ASN A 46 -14.74 9.31 15.31
N ALA A 47 -14.94 8.44 16.29
CA ALA A 47 -14.68 7.01 16.15
C ALA A 47 -15.48 6.36 15.01
N GLU A 48 -16.69 6.86 14.75
CA GLU A 48 -17.53 6.48 13.60
C GLU A 48 -16.84 6.72 12.24
N ARG A 49 -15.92 7.68 12.20
CA ARG A 49 -15.07 8.03 11.07
C ARG A 49 -13.72 7.35 11.17
N PHE A 50 -13.61 6.20 11.81
CA PHE A 50 -12.44 5.35 11.75
C PHE A 50 -12.92 3.92 11.60
N GLU A 51 -12.16 3.15 10.83
CA GLU A 51 -12.49 1.75 10.53
C GLU A 51 -11.23 0.94 10.83
N GLU A 52 -11.37 -0.06 11.69
CA GLU A 52 -10.30 -0.99 12.01
C GLU A 52 -9.89 -1.78 10.74
N GLY A 53 -8.59 -2.01 10.59
CA GLY A 53 -7.99 -2.62 9.40
C GLY A 53 -7.78 -1.64 8.24
N ARG A 54 -8.50 -0.50 8.19
CA ARG A 54 -8.33 0.52 7.14
C ARG A 54 -7.57 1.75 7.62
N HIS A 55 -7.96 2.28 8.78
CA HIS A 55 -7.41 3.52 9.34
C HIS A 55 -6.50 3.25 10.53
N PHE A 56 -6.77 2.18 11.27
CA PHE A 56 -5.96 1.77 12.40
C PHE A 56 -6.01 0.26 12.60
N VAL A 57 -5.07 -0.26 13.38
CA VAL A 57 -5.07 -1.62 13.92
C VAL A 57 -4.85 -1.53 15.42
N LYS A 58 -5.70 -2.19 16.22
CA LYS A 58 -5.55 -2.23 17.66
C LYS A 58 -4.86 -3.52 18.09
N LEU A 59 -3.64 -3.41 18.61
CA LEU A 59 -2.91 -4.56 19.14
C LEU A 59 -3.23 -4.77 20.62
N THR A 60 -3.55 -6.00 20.99
CA THR A 60 -3.77 -6.43 22.39
C THR A 60 -3.10 -7.76 22.68
N GLY A 61 -2.85 -8.04 23.96
CA GLY A 61 -2.40 -9.35 24.44
C GLY A 61 -1.16 -9.90 23.69
N PRO A 62 -1.22 -11.12 23.11
CA PRO A 62 -0.09 -11.75 22.43
C PRO A 62 0.45 -10.93 21.25
N GLN A 63 -0.42 -10.28 20.48
CA GLN A 63 -0.01 -9.50 19.30
C GLN A 63 0.81 -8.28 19.72
N LEU A 64 0.39 -7.60 20.79
CA LEU A 64 1.13 -6.48 21.37
C LEU A 64 2.49 -6.94 21.91
N LYS A 65 2.54 -8.09 22.59
CA LYS A 65 3.79 -8.63 23.11
C LYS A 65 4.78 -8.94 21.98
N LYS A 66 4.31 -9.54 20.89
CA LYS A 66 5.13 -9.81 19.70
C LYS A 66 5.65 -8.51 19.10
N PHE A 67 4.77 -7.54 18.86
CA PHE A 67 5.16 -6.24 18.30
C PHE A 67 6.20 -5.52 19.16
N LYS A 68 6.04 -5.53 20.49
CA LYS A 68 7.03 -4.96 21.43
C LYS A 68 8.39 -5.65 21.33
N ASN A 69 8.43 -6.96 21.14
CA ASN A 69 9.67 -7.70 20.98
C ASN A 69 10.37 -7.43 19.63
N ASP A 70 9.58 -7.09 18.60
CA ASP A 70 10.10 -6.74 17.28
C ASP A 70 10.69 -5.31 17.26
N LEU A 71 10.36 -4.47 18.26
CA LEU A 71 10.95 -3.15 18.44
C LEU A 71 12.35 -3.22 19.08
N PRO A 72 13.25 -2.29 18.76
CA PRO A 72 14.53 -2.16 19.45
C PRO A 72 14.32 -1.98 20.96
N THR A 73 15.22 -2.54 21.77
CA THR A 73 15.14 -2.49 23.24
C THR A 73 15.06 -1.06 23.79
N GLU A 74 15.65 -0.08 23.09
CA GLU A 74 15.62 1.34 23.46
C GLU A 74 14.38 2.10 22.96
N SER A 75 13.51 1.45 22.18
CA SER A 75 12.33 2.09 21.60
C SER A 75 11.33 2.49 22.68
N ARG A 76 11.22 3.79 22.94
CA ARG A 76 10.23 4.37 23.89
C ARG A 76 8.88 4.63 23.23
N LEU A 77 8.57 3.96 22.12
CA LEU A 77 7.34 4.18 21.35
C LEU A 77 6.10 3.55 21.99
N VAL A 78 6.30 2.53 22.81
CA VAL A 78 5.22 1.80 23.48
C VAL A 78 5.57 1.66 24.96
N GLU A 79 4.62 1.97 25.84
CA GLU A 79 4.85 1.78 27.27
C GLU A 79 4.96 0.28 27.60
N PRO A 80 5.91 -0.14 28.46
CA PRO A 80 6.14 -1.54 28.80
C PRO A 80 4.87 -2.25 29.28
N ARG A 81 4.04 -1.55 30.08
CA ARG A 81 2.80 -2.07 30.68
C ARG A 81 1.52 -1.67 29.95
N ALA A 82 1.60 -1.05 28.76
CA ALA A 82 0.41 -0.73 27.98
C ALA A 82 -0.41 -2.00 27.69
N PRO A 83 -1.72 -2.04 28.03
CA PRO A 83 -2.59 -3.19 27.76
C PRO A 83 -3.02 -3.30 26.29
N SER A 84 -2.96 -2.18 25.56
CA SER A 84 -3.27 -2.10 24.13
C SER A 84 -2.42 -1.03 23.45
N LEU A 85 -2.24 -1.14 22.14
CA LEU A 85 -1.57 -0.14 21.31
C LEU A 85 -2.39 0.13 20.04
N MET A 86 -2.57 1.40 19.71
CA MET A 86 -3.16 1.83 18.44
C MET A 86 -2.03 2.08 17.43
N LEU A 87 -2.14 1.41 16.28
CA LEU A 87 -1.28 1.60 15.12
C LEU A 87 -2.09 2.28 14.02
N TRP A 88 -1.65 3.43 13.56
CA TRP A 88 -2.34 4.26 12.57
C TRP A 88 -1.73 4.04 11.19
N THR A 89 -2.58 3.71 10.22
CA THR A 89 -2.15 3.66 8.81
C THR A 89 -2.01 5.06 8.25
N GLU A 90 -1.48 5.20 7.04
CA GLU A 90 -1.48 6.45 6.27
C GLU A 90 -2.84 7.16 6.26
N LYS A 91 -3.90 6.40 5.98
CA LYS A 91 -5.27 6.93 5.96
C LYS A 91 -5.74 7.39 7.35
N GLY A 92 -5.28 6.71 8.41
CA GLY A 92 -5.54 7.14 9.79
C GLY A 92 -4.84 8.45 10.14
N ALA A 93 -3.56 8.57 9.78
CA ALA A 93 -2.78 9.79 9.95
C ALA A 93 -3.44 10.97 9.22
N LEU A 94 -3.81 10.79 7.94
CA LEU A 94 -4.53 11.81 7.17
C LEU A 94 -5.82 12.26 7.85
N ARG A 95 -6.62 11.32 8.41
CA ARG A 95 -7.85 11.68 9.14
C ARG A 95 -7.53 12.51 10.38
N HIS A 96 -6.45 12.21 11.10
CA HIS A 96 -6.01 13.04 12.21
C HIS A 96 -5.61 14.44 11.77
N ALA A 97 -4.82 14.59 10.71
CA ALA A 97 -4.47 15.91 10.16
C ALA A 97 -5.73 16.71 9.78
N LYS A 98 -6.66 16.06 9.07
CA LYS A 98 -7.94 16.66 8.69
C LYS A 98 -8.78 17.10 9.88
N ILE A 99 -8.81 16.33 10.97
CA ILE A 99 -9.60 16.66 12.18
C ILE A 99 -8.91 17.78 12.98
N LEU A 100 -7.59 17.73 13.13
CA LEU A 100 -6.81 18.76 13.82
C LEU A 100 -7.03 20.12 13.18
N SER A 101 -7.20 20.18 11.85
CA SER A 101 -7.52 21.39 11.09
C SER A 101 -6.54 22.55 11.35
N THR A 102 -5.30 22.24 11.70
CA THR A 102 -4.21 23.21 11.86
C THR A 102 -3.33 23.21 10.62
N ASP A 103 -2.88 24.39 10.18
CA ASP A 103 -1.99 24.51 9.02
C ASP A 103 -0.74 23.63 9.18
N LYS A 104 -0.23 23.55 10.41
CA LYS A 104 0.92 22.70 10.74
C LYS A 104 0.63 21.20 10.55
N ALA A 105 -0.57 20.73 10.89
CA ALA A 105 -0.91 19.32 10.72
C ALA A 105 -1.04 18.93 9.23
N TRP A 106 -1.49 19.86 8.39
CA TRP A 106 -1.50 19.68 6.93
C TRP A 106 -0.08 19.64 6.35
N GLU A 107 0.75 20.62 6.69
CA GLU A 107 2.15 20.70 6.22
C GLU A 107 2.95 19.45 6.62
N VAL A 108 2.82 19.03 7.87
CA VAL A 108 3.47 17.81 8.37
C VAL A 108 2.94 16.57 7.66
N PHE A 109 1.64 16.48 7.38
CA PHE A 109 1.09 15.32 6.70
C PHE A 109 1.69 15.14 5.31
N GLU A 110 1.87 16.21 4.54
CA GLU A 110 2.51 16.15 3.22
C GLU A 110 3.95 15.60 3.34
N GLN A 111 4.70 16.06 4.34
CA GLN A 111 6.06 15.57 4.60
C GLN A 111 6.06 14.10 5.04
N LEU A 112 5.05 13.69 5.81
CA LEU A 112 4.88 12.32 6.30
C LEU A 112 4.50 11.37 5.16
N GLU A 113 3.69 11.82 4.20
CA GLU A 113 3.38 11.09 2.96
C GLU A 113 4.65 10.93 2.09
N GLU A 114 5.42 12.00 1.89
CA GLU A 114 6.60 11.99 1.04
C GLU A 114 7.80 11.21 1.60
N SER A 115 7.94 11.15 2.93
CA SER A 115 9.08 10.47 3.58
C SER A 115 8.68 9.13 4.21
N TYR A 116 7.78 9.15 5.18
CA TYR A 116 7.41 7.99 6.00
C TYR A 116 6.61 6.96 5.21
N PHE A 117 5.57 7.38 4.50
CA PHE A 117 4.72 6.44 3.75
C PHE A 117 5.27 6.11 2.37
N ARG A 118 6.04 7.00 1.75
CA ARG A 118 6.69 6.71 0.46
C ARG A 118 7.89 5.76 0.58
N GLU A 119 8.81 5.97 1.52
CA GLU A 119 9.98 5.09 1.69
C GLU A 119 9.56 3.67 2.12
N VAL A 120 8.46 3.57 2.85
CA VAL A 120 8.00 2.32 3.48
C VAL A 120 6.87 1.67 2.70
N GLY A 121 6.03 2.44 2.01
CA GLY A 121 5.05 1.97 1.03
C GLY A 121 5.69 1.30 -0.18
N MET A 122 7.01 1.43 -0.34
CA MET A 122 7.81 0.70 -1.32
C MET A 122 8.15 -0.73 -0.86
N GLN A 123 7.92 -1.10 0.41
CA GLN A 123 7.95 -2.49 0.88
C GLN A 123 6.58 -3.15 0.64
N VAL A 124 6.12 -3.11 -0.62
CA VAL A 124 4.94 -3.86 -1.05
C VAL A 124 5.17 -5.32 -0.68
N ASN A 125 4.27 -5.91 0.12
CA ASN A 125 4.28 -7.35 0.30
C ASN A 125 3.89 -8.01 -1.02
N GLU A 126 4.89 -8.36 -1.82
CA GLU A 126 4.70 -8.96 -3.14
C GLU A 126 3.81 -10.21 -3.12
N ASN A 127 3.67 -10.87 -1.95
CA ASN A 127 2.87 -12.06 -1.75
C ASN A 127 1.42 -11.78 -1.33
N GLU A 128 1.06 -10.55 -0.96
CA GLU A 128 -0.33 -10.19 -0.62
C GLU A 128 -1.20 -10.16 -1.87
N THR A 129 -2.46 -10.57 -1.77
CA THR A 129 -3.41 -10.50 -2.88
C THR A 129 -3.80 -9.06 -3.19
N CYS A 130 -3.64 -8.63 -4.43
CA CYS A 130 -4.04 -7.29 -4.84
C CYS A 130 -5.57 -7.13 -4.90
N THR A 131 -6.03 -5.95 -4.52
CA THR A 131 -7.42 -5.52 -4.59
C THR A 131 -7.90 -5.41 -6.03
N LEU A 132 -9.23 -5.35 -6.23
CA LEU A 132 -9.80 -5.10 -7.56
C LEU A 132 -9.35 -3.73 -8.11
N ARG A 133 -9.21 -2.74 -7.23
CA ARG A 133 -8.85 -1.37 -7.60
C ARG A 133 -7.45 -1.31 -8.21
N GLU A 134 -6.50 -2.02 -7.62
CA GLU A 134 -5.11 -2.10 -8.12
C GLU A 134 -5.03 -2.82 -9.47
N ARG A 135 -5.97 -3.73 -9.76
CA ARG A 135 -6.07 -4.44 -11.04
C ARG A 135 -6.82 -3.69 -12.14
N ILE A 136 -7.37 -2.50 -11.88
CA ILE A 136 -8.11 -1.71 -12.89
C ILE A 136 -7.30 -1.52 -14.19
N PRO A 137 -5.99 -1.19 -14.16
CA PRO A 137 -5.21 -1.04 -15.38
C PRO A 137 -5.23 -2.31 -16.25
N LEU A 138 -5.20 -3.50 -15.63
CA LEU A 138 -5.24 -4.77 -16.35
C LEU A 138 -6.61 -5.05 -16.99
N LEU A 139 -7.70 -4.72 -16.28
CA LEU A 139 -9.07 -4.82 -16.82
C LEU A 139 -9.25 -3.93 -18.05
N LEU A 140 -8.80 -2.68 -17.95
CA LEU A 140 -8.86 -1.73 -19.04
C LEU A 140 -7.99 -2.19 -20.21
N ALA A 141 -6.76 -2.62 -19.96
CA ALA A 141 -5.88 -3.17 -21.00
C ALA A 141 -6.53 -4.34 -21.75
N ALA A 142 -7.29 -5.21 -21.05
CA ALA A 142 -8.01 -6.30 -21.70
C ALA A 142 -9.15 -5.81 -22.62
N VAL A 143 -9.84 -4.74 -22.24
CA VAL A 143 -10.86 -4.10 -23.09
C VAL A 143 -10.21 -3.45 -24.31
N HIS A 144 -9.09 -2.74 -24.14
CA HIS A 144 -8.34 -2.16 -25.25
C HIS A 144 -7.77 -3.22 -26.20
N ALA A 145 -7.34 -4.37 -25.68
CA ALA A 145 -6.89 -5.51 -26.49
C ALA A 145 -8.02 -6.08 -27.35
N LEU A 146 -9.24 -6.16 -26.79
CA LEU A 146 -10.43 -6.59 -27.53
C LEU A 146 -10.79 -5.57 -28.61
N ASP A 147 -10.84 -4.28 -28.25
CA ASP A 147 -11.28 -3.21 -29.14
C ASP A 147 -10.32 -3.00 -30.33
N ARG A 148 -9.01 -2.90 -30.05
CA ARG A 148 -8.01 -2.56 -31.06
C ARG A 148 -7.51 -3.74 -31.88
N HIS A 149 -7.50 -4.94 -31.29
CA HIS A 149 -6.89 -6.13 -31.88
C HIS A 149 -7.84 -7.34 -31.99
N GLY A 150 -9.07 -7.23 -31.49
CA GLY A 150 -10.05 -8.32 -31.55
C GLY A 150 -9.77 -9.48 -30.59
N PHE A 151 -8.85 -9.32 -29.64
CA PHE A 151 -8.51 -10.40 -28.70
C PHE A 151 -9.62 -10.62 -27.68
N SER A 152 -10.17 -11.83 -27.64
CA SER A 152 -11.25 -12.17 -26.71
C SER A 152 -10.81 -12.01 -25.26
N LEU A 153 -11.70 -11.48 -24.41
CA LEU A 153 -11.41 -11.27 -22.99
C LEU A 153 -10.83 -12.52 -22.29
N PRO A 154 -11.36 -13.75 -22.49
CA PRO A 154 -10.78 -14.95 -21.87
C PRO A 154 -9.33 -15.19 -22.29
N SER A 155 -8.97 -14.92 -23.55
CA SER A 155 -7.62 -15.09 -24.06
C SER A 155 -6.67 -14.04 -23.50
N THR A 156 -7.12 -12.79 -23.42
CA THR A 156 -6.33 -11.69 -22.85
C THR A 156 -6.11 -11.88 -21.35
N TYR A 157 -7.12 -12.30 -20.59
CA TYR A 157 -6.94 -12.63 -19.17
C TYR A 157 -5.97 -13.79 -18.95
N ARG A 158 -5.99 -14.81 -19.82
CA ARG A 158 -5.00 -15.90 -19.77
C ARG A 158 -3.58 -15.38 -20.03
N ALA A 159 -3.41 -14.52 -21.04
CA ALA A 159 -2.13 -13.90 -21.37
C ALA A 159 -1.59 -13.06 -20.20
N ILE A 160 -2.42 -12.18 -19.63
CA ILE A 160 -2.08 -11.34 -18.47
C ILE A 160 -1.70 -12.20 -17.26
N ASN A 161 -2.52 -13.22 -16.92
CA ASN A 161 -2.24 -14.10 -15.80
C ASN A 161 -0.90 -14.84 -15.98
N ARG A 162 -0.66 -15.36 -17.19
CA ARG A 162 0.59 -16.05 -17.52
C ARG A 162 1.80 -15.11 -17.38
N ALA A 163 1.75 -13.93 -17.99
CA ALA A 163 2.82 -12.93 -17.92
C ALA A 163 3.07 -12.44 -16.48
N ALA A 164 2.02 -12.35 -15.67
CA ALA A 164 2.13 -12.02 -14.25
C ALA A 164 2.70 -13.16 -13.40
N GLY A 165 2.71 -14.40 -13.91
CA GLY A 165 3.00 -15.60 -13.13
C GLY A 165 1.87 -15.98 -12.16
N SER A 166 0.64 -15.57 -12.45
CA SER A 166 -0.56 -15.84 -11.64
C SER A 166 -1.42 -16.94 -12.25
N GLN A 167 -2.03 -17.79 -11.43
CA GLN A 167 -2.99 -18.80 -11.92
C GLN A 167 -4.38 -18.19 -12.18
N HIS A 168 -4.77 -17.20 -11.39
CA HIS A 168 -6.10 -16.60 -11.45
C HIS A 168 -6.04 -15.09 -11.23
N PHE A 169 -6.67 -14.35 -12.15
CA PHE A 169 -6.77 -12.89 -12.09
C PHE A 169 -7.33 -12.38 -10.75
N ARG A 170 -8.24 -13.13 -10.12
CA ARG A 170 -8.91 -12.75 -8.87
C ARG A 170 -8.01 -12.83 -7.64
N SER A 171 -7.03 -13.71 -7.64
CA SER A 171 -6.11 -13.97 -6.54
C SER A 171 -4.66 -13.59 -6.90
N MET A 172 -4.49 -12.66 -7.83
CA MET A 172 -3.19 -12.15 -8.22
C MET A 172 -2.54 -11.44 -7.04
N THR A 173 -1.25 -11.68 -6.81
CA THR A 173 -0.52 -10.96 -5.75
C THR A 173 -0.04 -9.60 -6.22
N VAL A 174 0.35 -8.71 -5.30
CA VAL A 174 0.84 -7.39 -5.68
C VAL A 174 2.14 -7.49 -6.50
N GLY A 175 3.04 -8.42 -6.17
CA GLY A 175 4.26 -8.64 -6.96
C GLY A 175 3.98 -9.20 -8.36
N GLN A 176 2.95 -10.05 -8.50
CA GLN A 176 2.50 -10.51 -9.81
C GLN A 176 1.90 -9.37 -10.63
N LEU A 177 1.10 -8.49 -10.01
CA LEU A 177 0.54 -7.30 -10.65
C LEU A 177 1.64 -6.34 -11.15
N GLN A 178 2.65 -6.06 -10.32
CA GLN A 178 3.75 -5.15 -10.66
C GLN A 178 4.53 -5.56 -11.91
N ARG A 179 4.59 -6.86 -12.24
CA ARG A 179 5.25 -7.37 -13.46
C ARG A 179 4.53 -6.96 -14.74
N VAL A 180 3.21 -6.83 -14.70
CA VAL A 180 2.37 -6.60 -15.90
C VAL A 180 1.72 -5.22 -15.93
N GLU A 181 1.63 -4.53 -14.80
CA GLU A 181 1.03 -3.20 -14.70
C GLU A 181 1.67 -2.17 -15.66
N PRO A 182 3.01 -2.08 -15.81
CA PRO A 182 3.61 -1.11 -16.72
C PRO A 182 3.16 -1.32 -18.17
N ILE A 183 3.06 -2.57 -18.61
CA ILE A 183 2.56 -2.93 -19.95
C ILE A 183 1.09 -2.51 -20.09
N ALA A 184 0.26 -2.87 -19.10
CA ALA A 184 -1.15 -2.52 -19.13
C ALA A 184 -1.39 -1.00 -19.18
N ARG A 185 -0.60 -0.20 -18.45
CA ARG A 185 -0.68 1.26 -18.50
C ARG A 185 -0.30 1.82 -19.87
N ARG A 186 0.70 1.23 -20.54
CA ARG A 186 1.04 1.61 -21.92
C ARG A 186 -0.09 1.29 -22.90
N ILE A 187 -0.72 0.12 -22.78
CA ILE A 187 -1.88 -0.26 -23.60
C ILE A 187 -3.04 0.72 -23.40
N VAL A 188 -3.38 1.05 -22.15
CA VAL A 188 -4.46 1.99 -21.83
C VAL A 188 -4.18 3.40 -22.36
N SER A 189 -2.92 3.83 -22.34
CA SER A 189 -2.51 5.12 -22.91
C SER A 189 -2.22 5.09 -24.42
N SER A 190 -2.38 3.94 -25.06
CA SER A 190 -2.03 3.72 -26.47
C SER A 190 -0.58 4.08 -26.83
N THR A 191 0.33 3.86 -25.87
CA THR A 191 1.79 4.01 -26.02
C THR A 191 2.51 2.66 -26.02
N ASP A 192 1.74 1.57 -26.16
CA ASP A 192 2.26 0.21 -26.22
C ASP A 192 3.04 -0.09 -27.50
N THR A 193 3.98 -1.02 -27.37
CA THR A 193 4.91 -1.44 -28.42
C THR A 193 4.71 -2.91 -28.78
N GLN A 194 5.29 -3.34 -29.91
CA GLN A 194 5.32 -4.76 -30.26
C GLN A 194 5.99 -5.63 -29.19
N ALA A 195 6.99 -5.09 -28.48
CA ALA A 195 7.65 -5.79 -27.37
C ALA A 195 6.69 -6.03 -26.19
N ASP A 196 5.78 -5.09 -25.93
CA ASP A 196 4.77 -5.22 -24.88
C ASP A 196 3.81 -6.38 -25.15
N TRP A 197 3.38 -6.52 -26.41
CA TRP A 197 2.54 -7.64 -26.84
C TRP A 197 3.29 -8.97 -26.83
N ALA A 198 4.57 -8.98 -27.22
CA ALA A 198 5.41 -10.17 -27.13
C ALA A 198 5.63 -10.64 -25.68
N ALA A 199 5.76 -9.70 -24.74
CA ALA A 199 5.87 -9.97 -23.30
C ALA A 199 4.56 -10.56 -22.72
N LEU A 200 3.39 -10.20 -23.27
CA LEU A 200 2.12 -10.83 -22.91
C LEU A 200 1.92 -12.22 -23.58
N ALA A 201 2.64 -12.52 -24.66
CA ALA A 201 2.38 -13.68 -25.52
C ALA A 201 3.28 -14.93 -25.26
N THR A 202 4.41 -14.83 -24.57
CA THR A 202 5.41 -15.92 -24.47
C THR A 202 5.33 -16.72 -23.16
N VAL A 203 5.35 -18.07 -23.23
CA VAL A 203 6.52 -18.97 -23.04
C VAL A 203 6.04 -20.43 -23.05
N ASP A 204 6.02 -21.12 -24.20
CA ASP A 204 6.03 -22.62 -24.30
C ASP A 204 6.24 -23.08 -25.78
N GLY A 205 7.15 -22.45 -26.52
CA GLY A 205 7.53 -22.90 -27.87
C GLY A 205 6.42 -22.94 -28.93
N THR A 206 5.21 -22.51 -28.60
CA THR A 206 4.06 -22.46 -29.51
C THR A 206 3.61 -21.00 -29.61
N GLN A 207 3.76 -20.44 -30.81
CA GLN A 207 3.19 -19.15 -31.18
C GLN A 207 1.67 -19.25 -30.99
N ASN A 208 1.14 -18.65 -29.92
CA ASN A 208 -0.28 -18.36 -29.83
C ASN A 208 -0.54 -16.99 -30.47
N ARG A 209 -1.60 -16.89 -31.28
CA ARG A 209 -1.94 -15.76 -32.17
C ARG A 209 -2.19 -14.44 -31.43
N LEU A 210 -1.14 -13.82 -30.90
CA LEU A 210 -1.12 -12.42 -30.48
C LEU A 210 -0.04 -11.62 -31.24
N THR A 211 0.67 -12.26 -32.18
CA THR A 211 1.73 -11.65 -33.00
C THR A 211 1.32 -11.51 -34.47
N GLY A 212 0.06 -11.17 -34.73
CA GLY A 212 -0.38 -10.75 -36.06
C GLY A 212 -0.29 -9.24 -36.16
N PHE A 213 0.92 -8.74 -36.45
CA PHE A 213 1.11 -7.39 -36.98
C PHE A 213 1.01 -7.45 -38.50
#